data_AF-A0A2S0XRC8-F1
#
_entry.id   AF-A0A2S0XRC8-F1
#
_cell.length_a   1.000
_cell.length_b   1.000
_cell.length_c   1.000
_cell.angle_alpha   90.00
_cell.angle_beta   90.00
_cell.angle_gamma   90.00
#
_symmetry.space_group_name_H-M   'P 1'
#
loop_
_entity.id
_entity.type
_entity.pdbx_description
1 polymer ?
#
loop_
_entity_poly.entity_id
_entity_poly.type
_entity_poly.pdbx_seq_one_letter_code
_entity_poly.pdbx_strand_id
1 'polypeptide(L)'
;MGLAIATSVLWLNGDRLAFYVRQKGDLVRLEDSGSSLFDLETSGVDTSTPARMELIQALCMEYGVLLDIDEAQFQTDWLPADSVGVAAIRFLSFLTRLQDLTFTTKERTAKTFRDDLISALKKEFGDEATITTGEAPIPALAYYTVDIVIKHRDGRTAAIFPGIGEQKALEAILFAKEIELKKISGIVPFLIIEEAGSKISKQTKAKALNSELAMAAWDGGERDVLDKVRRRLEPLAA
;
A
#
# COMPACT_ATOMS: atom_id res chain seq x y z
N MET A 1 -34.82 2.40 22.15
CA MET A 1 -34.74 3.40 21.06
C MET A 1 -33.28 3.53 20.66
N GLY A 2 -32.98 3.82 19.39
CA GLY A 2 -31.61 3.98 18.89
C GLY A 2 -31.44 5.32 18.18
N LEU A 3 -30.28 5.96 18.34
CA LEU A 3 -29.91 7.21 17.67
C LEU A 3 -28.64 6.99 16.86
N ALA A 4 -28.57 7.57 15.66
CA ALA A 4 -27.34 7.60 14.88
C ALA A 4 -26.58 8.91 15.15
N ILE A 5 -25.29 8.79 15.40
CA ILE A 5 -24.35 9.90 15.56
C ILE A 5 -23.48 9.95 14.32
N ALA A 6 -23.66 10.99 13.50
CA ALA A 6 -22.80 11.27 12.36
C ALA A 6 -21.72 12.28 12.75
N THR A 7 -20.48 11.99 12.38
CA THR A 7 -19.34 12.85 12.71
C THR A 7 -18.83 13.62 11.49
N SER A 8 -17.87 14.52 11.70
CA SER A 8 -17.16 15.19 10.59
C SER A 8 -15.96 14.40 10.09
N VAL A 9 -15.62 13.27 10.72
CA VAL A 9 -14.50 12.40 10.33
C VAL A 9 -14.95 11.50 9.19
N LEU A 10 -14.07 11.23 8.23
CA LEU A 10 -14.35 10.32 7.12
C LEU A 10 -13.87 8.91 7.42
N TRP A 11 -14.65 7.92 7.03
CA TRP A 11 -14.30 6.51 7.09
C TRP A 11 -13.52 6.07 5.84
N LEU A 12 -13.14 4.79 5.80
CA LEU A 12 -12.34 4.17 4.74
C LEU A 12 -12.96 4.29 3.35
N ASN A 13 -14.29 4.27 3.27
CA ASN A 13 -15.05 4.41 2.03
C ASN A 13 -15.26 5.87 1.59
N GLY A 14 -14.80 6.85 2.38
CA GLY A 14 -14.97 8.28 2.13
C GLY A 14 -16.29 8.88 2.64
N ASP A 15 -17.18 8.07 3.23
CA ASP A 15 -18.38 8.56 3.91
C ASP A 15 -18.04 9.11 5.30
N ARG A 16 -19.00 9.81 5.92
CA ARG A 16 -18.85 10.22 7.31
C ARG A 16 -18.88 9.01 8.23
N LEU A 17 -17.87 8.91 9.08
CA LEU A 17 -17.83 7.95 10.17
C LEU A 17 -19.04 8.22 11.08
N ALA A 18 -19.87 7.19 11.24
CA ALA A 18 -21.05 7.21 12.05
C ALA A 18 -21.10 5.99 12.98
N PHE A 19 -21.72 6.16 14.13
CA PHE A 19 -21.97 5.10 15.10
C PHE A 19 -23.32 5.33 15.77
N TYR A 20 -23.79 4.32 16.50
CA TYR A 20 -25.13 4.27 17.04
C TYR A 20 -25.11 4.30 18.57
N VAL A 21 -26.11 4.92 19.17
CA VAL A 21 -26.41 4.83 20.59
C VAL A 21 -27.64 3.95 20.73
N ARG A 22 -27.54 2.83 21.45
CA ARG A 22 -28.71 2.09 21.94
C ARG A 22 -29.01 2.50 23.38
N GLN A 23 -30.29 2.60 23.71
CA GLN A 23 -30.74 2.90 25.07
C GLN A 23 -31.63 1.78 25.63
N LYS A 24 -31.38 1.40 26.88
CA LYS A 24 -32.14 0.43 27.68
C LYS A 24 -32.33 1.00 29.10
N GLY A 25 -33.50 1.59 29.35
CA GLY A 25 -33.74 2.34 30.60
C GLY A 25 -32.82 3.56 30.69
N ASP A 26 -32.15 3.73 31.82
CA ASP A 26 -31.18 4.81 32.05
C ASP A 26 -29.75 4.47 31.59
N LEU A 27 -29.61 3.31 30.93
CA LEU A 27 -28.34 2.85 30.37
C LEU A 27 -28.30 3.07 28.86
N VAL A 28 -27.13 3.43 28.37
CA VAL A 28 -26.80 3.61 26.95
C VAL A 28 -25.60 2.77 26.57
N ARG A 29 -25.51 2.40 25.31
CA ARG A 29 -24.37 1.70 24.73
C ARG A 29 -24.06 2.29 23.36
N LEU A 30 -22.77 2.45 23.06
CA LEU A 30 -22.31 2.88 21.75
C LEU A 30 -21.92 1.66 20.92
N GLU A 31 -22.27 1.69 19.65
CA GLU A 31 -22.03 0.58 18.72
C GLU A 31 -21.65 1.10 17.34
N ASP A 32 -20.77 0.39 16.65
CA ASP A 32 -20.51 0.65 15.24
C ASP A 32 -21.62 0.06 14.34
N SER A 33 -21.46 0.18 13.02
CA SER A 33 -22.40 -0.34 12.02
C SER A 33 -22.39 -1.86 11.89
N GLY A 34 -21.46 -2.58 12.55
CA GLY A 34 -21.19 -4.00 12.29
C GLY A 34 -20.43 -4.25 10.98
N SER A 35 -20.04 -3.20 10.26
CA SER A 35 -19.23 -3.31 9.03
C SER A 35 -17.76 -2.97 9.26
N SER A 36 -17.39 -2.34 10.37
CA SER A 36 -16.06 -1.76 10.53
C SER A 36 -14.94 -2.80 10.41
N LEU A 37 -15.15 -4.01 10.96
CA LEU A 37 -14.17 -5.09 10.88
C LEU A 37 -13.99 -5.56 9.42
N PHE A 38 -15.09 -5.76 8.71
CA PHE A 38 -15.10 -6.15 7.30
C PHE A 38 -14.48 -5.06 6.39
N ASP A 39 -14.76 -3.79 6.68
CA ASP A 39 -14.20 -2.65 5.94
C ASP A 39 -12.66 -2.59 6.07
N LEU A 40 -12.13 -2.97 7.24
CA LEU A 40 -10.68 -3.09 7.46
C LEU A 40 -10.08 -4.23 6.64
N GLU A 41 -10.71 -5.41 6.65
CA GLU A 41 -10.29 -6.57 5.84
C GLU A 41 -10.25 -6.20 4.36
N THR A 42 -11.32 -5.60 3.86
CA THR A 42 -11.43 -5.13 2.47
C THR A 42 -10.40 -4.04 2.15
N SER A 43 -9.98 -3.27 3.16
CA SER A 43 -8.91 -2.26 3.04
C SER A 43 -7.50 -2.84 3.15
N GLY A 44 -7.37 -4.16 3.21
CA GLY A 44 -6.11 -4.90 3.24
C GLY A 44 -5.57 -5.19 4.63
N VAL A 45 -6.33 -4.96 5.71
CA VAL A 45 -5.93 -5.35 7.07
C VAL A 45 -6.34 -6.80 7.31
N ASP A 46 -5.38 -7.72 7.31
CA ASP A 46 -5.66 -9.12 7.61
C ASP A 46 -6.01 -9.34 9.09
N THR A 47 -7.31 -9.32 9.41
CA THR A 47 -7.83 -9.57 10.76
C THR A 47 -7.97 -11.05 11.11
N SER A 48 -7.59 -11.97 10.21
CA SER A 48 -7.55 -13.41 10.51
C SER A 48 -6.30 -13.82 11.29
N THR A 49 -5.26 -12.97 11.34
CA THR A 49 -4.01 -13.28 12.02
C THR A 49 -4.07 -13.01 13.52
N PRO A 50 -3.52 -13.90 14.38
CA PRO A 50 -3.48 -13.69 15.82
C PRO A 50 -2.82 -12.37 16.23
N ALA A 51 -1.69 -12.02 15.62
CA ALA A 51 -0.98 -10.78 15.91
C ALA A 51 -1.79 -9.52 15.57
N ARG A 52 -2.63 -9.55 14.52
CA ARG A 52 -3.49 -8.42 14.19
C ARG A 52 -4.67 -8.32 15.16
N MET A 53 -5.25 -9.46 15.51
CA MET A 53 -6.30 -9.52 16.51
C MET A 53 -5.82 -9.04 17.88
N GLU A 54 -4.58 -9.33 18.26
CA GLU A 54 -3.96 -8.76 19.47
C GLU A 54 -3.89 -7.23 19.44
N LEU A 55 -3.56 -6.62 18.29
CA LEU A 55 -3.56 -5.16 18.15
C LEU A 55 -4.97 -4.56 18.25
N ILE A 56 -5.96 -5.20 17.64
CA ILE A 56 -7.37 -4.78 17.75
C ILE A 56 -7.84 -4.92 19.20
N GLN A 57 -7.52 -6.03 19.86
CA GLN A 57 -7.86 -6.26 21.26
C GLN A 57 -7.18 -5.26 22.20
N ALA A 58 -5.93 -4.87 21.92
CA ALA A 58 -5.23 -3.83 22.68
C ALA A 58 -5.94 -2.47 22.55
N LEU A 59 -6.37 -2.09 21.33
CA LEU A 59 -7.20 -0.89 21.11
C LEU A 59 -8.54 -0.99 21.83
N CYS A 60 -9.22 -2.13 21.74
CA CYS A 60 -10.47 -2.38 22.46
C CYS A 60 -10.30 -2.12 23.98
N MET A 61 -9.23 -2.67 24.56
CA MET A 61 -8.91 -2.50 25.99
C MET A 61 -8.59 -1.04 26.35
N GLU A 62 -7.82 -0.33 25.52
CA GLU A 62 -7.43 1.06 25.75
C GLU A 62 -8.64 2.01 25.80
N TYR A 63 -9.62 1.79 24.91
CA TYR A 63 -10.78 2.68 24.76
C TYR A 63 -12.03 2.18 25.50
N GLY A 64 -11.99 1.01 26.15
CA GLY A 64 -13.14 0.42 26.83
C GLY A 64 -14.23 -0.05 25.86
N VAL A 65 -13.80 -0.63 24.73
CA VAL A 65 -14.64 -1.20 23.69
C VAL A 65 -14.50 -2.72 23.71
N LEU A 66 -15.59 -3.40 23.40
CA LEU A 66 -15.70 -4.85 23.26
C LEU A 66 -15.95 -5.16 21.78
N LEU A 67 -15.34 -6.24 21.29
CA LEU A 67 -15.67 -6.81 20.00
C LEU A 67 -16.57 -8.01 20.24
N ASP A 68 -17.82 -7.92 19.77
CA ASP A 68 -18.71 -9.06 19.62
C ASP A 68 -18.31 -9.80 18.35
N ILE A 69 -17.68 -10.97 18.49
CA ILE A 69 -17.17 -11.75 17.35
C ILE A 69 -18.31 -12.35 16.54
N ASP A 70 -19.42 -12.71 17.18
CA ASP A 70 -20.54 -13.37 16.52
C ASP A 70 -21.30 -12.38 15.61
N GLU A 71 -21.42 -11.13 16.06
CA GLU A 71 -22.06 -10.05 15.31
C GLU A 71 -21.07 -9.16 14.53
N ALA A 72 -19.77 -9.44 14.61
CA ALA A 72 -18.67 -8.61 14.10
C ALA A 72 -18.80 -7.12 14.48
N GLN A 73 -19.31 -6.85 15.69
CA GLN A 73 -19.73 -5.52 16.12
C GLN A 73 -18.84 -5.00 17.26
N PHE A 74 -18.33 -3.77 17.10
CA PHE A 74 -17.67 -3.06 18.19
C PHE A 74 -18.69 -2.32 19.03
N GLN A 75 -18.63 -2.51 20.35
CA GLN A 75 -19.58 -1.91 21.27
C GLN A 75 -18.94 -1.55 22.61
N THR A 76 -19.43 -0.52 23.28
CA THR A 76 -19.07 -0.29 24.68
C THR A 76 -19.85 -1.24 25.60
N ASP A 77 -19.50 -1.28 26.88
CA ASP A 77 -20.45 -1.74 27.90
C ASP A 77 -21.68 -0.83 27.98
N TRP A 78 -22.70 -1.27 28.71
CA TRP A 78 -23.82 -0.43 29.10
C TRP A 78 -23.35 0.61 30.14
N LEU A 79 -23.50 1.88 29.81
CA LEU A 79 -23.05 3.03 30.58
C LEU A 79 -24.24 3.86 31.06
N PRO A 80 -24.13 4.60 32.17
CA PRO A 80 -25.13 5.60 32.53
C PRO A 80 -25.33 6.65 31.42
N ALA A 81 -26.58 7.06 31.18
CA ALA A 81 -26.93 7.98 30.09
C ALA A 81 -26.22 9.35 30.18
N ASP A 82 -25.87 9.82 31.39
CA ASP A 82 -25.13 11.07 31.61
C ASP A 82 -23.69 11.03 31.06
N SER A 83 -23.14 9.83 30.87
CA SER A 83 -21.77 9.59 30.44
C SER A 83 -21.64 9.49 28.92
N VAL A 84 -22.76 9.56 28.17
CA VAL A 84 -22.82 9.33 26.72
C VAL A 84 -21.92 10.26 25.92
N GLY A 85 -21.79 11.53 26.32
CA GLY A 85 -20.99 12.51 25.60
C GLY A 85 -19.50 12.16 25.61
N VAL A 86 -18.96 11.82 26.79
CA VAL A 86 -17.57 11.40 26.95
C VAL A 86 -17.32 10.07 26.26
N ALA A 87 -18.25 9.12 26.42
CA ALA A 87 -18.18 7.83 25.77
C ALA A 87 -18.17 7.95 24.24
N ALA A 88 -18.96 8.85 23.66
CA ALA A 88 -19.03 9.08 22.21
C ALA A 88 -17.71 9.59 21.65
N ILE A 89 -17.04 10.52 22.35
CA ILE A 89 -15.72 11.03 21.94
C ILE A 89 -14.66 9.91 22.00
N ARG A 90 -14.69 9.09 23.05
CA ARG A 90 -13.78 7.93 23.17
C ARG A 90 -14.03 6.89 22.09
N PHE A 91 -15.29 6.59 21.80
CA PHE A 91 -15.66 5.63 20.77
C PHE A 91 -15.29 6.11 19.36
N LEU A 92 -15.49 7.41 19.08
CA LEU A 92 -14.98 8.03 17.84
C LEU A 92 -13.45 7.94 17.74
N SER A 93 -12.74 8.20 18.84
CA SER A 93 -11.28 8.10 18.88
C SER A 93 -10.82 6.67 18.61
N PHE A 94 -11.50 5.68 19.21
CA PHE A 94 -11.29 4.27 18.94
C PHE A 94 -11.45 3.93 17.45
N LEU A 95 -12.58 4.29 16.83
CA LEU A 95 -12.82 4.00 15.41
C LEU A 95 -11.76 4.65 14.52
N THR A 96 -11.35 5.88 14.83
CA THR A 96 -10.26 6.57 14.11
C THR A 96 -8.93 5.82 14.24
N ARG A 97 -8.58 5.32 15.44
CA ARG A 97 -7.37 4.50 15.64
C ARG A 97 -7.46 3.14 14.97
N LEU A 98 -8.65 2.57 14.91
CA LEU A 98 -8.90 1.33 14.19
C LEU A 98 -8.63 1.52 12.69
N GLN A 99 -9.04 2.65 12.11
CA GLN A 99 -8.74 3.06 10.74
C GLN A 99 -7.23 3.19 10.48
N ASP A 100 -6.46 3.65 11.47
CA ASP A 100 -5.01 3.82 11.35
C ASP A 100 -4.29 2.50 11.05
N LEU A 101 -4.86 1.35 11.43
CA LEU A 101 -4.29 0.03 11.13
C LEU A 101 -4.14 -0.21 9.61
N THR A 102 -4.94 0.48 8.79
CA THR A 102 -4.83 0.40 7.33
C THR A 102 -3.58 1.08 6.77
N PHE A 103 -2.90 1.95 7.52
CA PHE A 103 -1.63 2.56 7.10
C PHE A 103 -0.45 1.63 7.37
N THR A 104 -0.45 0.93 8.51
CA THR A 104 0.61 -0.02 8.89
C THR A 104 0.73 -1.18 7.91
N THR A 105 -0.39 -1.63 7.33
CA THR A 105 -0.35 -2.70 6.33
C THR A 105 0.21 -2.22 4.99
N LYS A 106 -0.10 -0.98 4.57
CA LYS A 106 0.37 -0.42 3.29
C LYS A 106 1.88 -0.22 3.24
N GLU A 107 2.48 0.28 4.32
CA GLU A 107 3.94 0.41 4.40
C GLU A 107 4.64 -0.94 4.45
N ARG A 108 4.04 -1.94 5.12
CA ARG A 108 4.57 -3.30 5.18
C ARG A 108 4.52 -3.98 3.81
N THR A 109 3.40 -3.92 3.08
CA THR A 109 3.28 -4.52 1.73
C THR A 109 4.24 -3.87 0.74
N ALA A 110 4.32 -2.54 0.71
CA ALA A 110 5.24 -1.84 -0.19
C ALA A 110 6.72 -2.18 0.06
N LYS A 111 7.09 -2.36 1.35
CA LYS A 111 8.44 -2.78 1.72
C LYS A 111 8.70 -4.24 1.34
N THR A 112 7.77 -5.15 1.64
CA THR A 112 7.87 -6.56 1.26
C THR A 112 7.99 -6.73 -0.25
N PHE A 113 7.14 -6.08 -1.05
CA PHE A 113 7.23 -6.14 -2.51
C PHE A 113 8.59 -5.68 -3.04
N ARG A 114 9.10 -4.55 -2.53
CA ARG A 114 10.43 -4.06 -2.93
C ARG A 114 11.53 -5.05 -2.56
N ASP A 115 11.49 -5.58 -1.34
CA ASP A 115 12.50 -6.51 -0.82
C ASP A 115 12.48 -7.85 -1.60
N ASP A 116 11.29 -8.36 -1.91
CA ASP A 116 11.08 -9.57 -2.70
C ASP A 116 11.58 -9.40 -4.14
N LEU A 117 11.25 -8.27 -4.77
CA LEU A 117 11.75 -7.93 -6.10
C LEU A 117 13.29 -7.84 -6.12
N ILE A 118 13.91 -7.19 -5.13
CA ILE A 118 15.38 -7.14 -5.04
C ILE A 118 15.96 -8.55 -4.88
N SER A 119 15.35 -9.38 -4.03
CA SER A 119 15.80 -10.75 -3.79
C SER A 119 15.75 -11.59 -5.06
N ALA A 120 14.65 -11.53 -5.80
CA ALA A 120 14.46 -12.24 -7.07
C ALA A 120 15.47 -11.78 -8.12
N LEU A 121 15.66 -10.46 -8.28
CA LEU A 121 16.64 -9.90 -9.22
C LEU A 121 18.08 -10.33 -8.86
N LYS A 122 18.44 -10.33 -7.58
CA LYS A 122 19.76 -10.80 -7.12
C LYS A 122 19.97 -12.28 -7.40
N LYS A 123 18.94 -13.10 -7.19
CA LYS A 123 19.00 -14.54 -7.47
C LYS A 123 19.15 -14.82 -8.97
N GLU A 124 18.48 -14.05 -9.82
CA GLU A 124 18.49 -14.27 -11.29
C GLU A 124 19.73 -13.69 -11.98
N PHE A 125 20.20 -12.51 -11.54
CA PHE A 125 21.25 -11.74 -12.25
C PHE A 125 22.54 -11.56 -11.46
N GLY A 126 22.62 -12.00 -10.20
CA GLY A 126 23.77 -11.72 -9.32
C GLY A 126 25.13 -12.23 -9.85
N ASP A 127 25.12 -13.29 -10.66
CA ASP A 127 26.34 -13.85 -11.27
C ASP A 127 26.78 -13.10 -12.54
N GLU A 128 25.90 -12.31 -13.16
CA GLU A 128 26.10 -11.70 -14.49
C GLU A 128 26.01 -10.15 -14.46
N ALA A 129 25.52 -9.57 -13.37
CA ALA A 129 25.30 -8.14 -13.22
C ALA A 129 25.62 -7.63 -11.82
N THR A 130 25.94 -6.34 -11.72
CA THR A 130 26.01 -5.64 -10.43
C THR A 130 24.66 -5.01 -10.12
N ILE A 131 24.11 -5.30 -8.95
CA ILE A 131 22.82 -4.76 -8.51
C ILE A 131 23.05 -3.77 -7.36
N THR A 132 22.67 -2.51 -7.56
CA THR A 132 22.72 -1.44 -6.56
C THR A 132 21.34 -0.86 -6.30
N THR A 133 21.17 -0.18 -5.17
CA THR A 133 19.90 0.44 -4.77
C THR A 133 20.11 1.90 -4.41
N GLY A 134 19.14 2.76 -4.75
CA GLY A 134 19.18 4.18 -4.42
C GLY A 134 20.30 4.97 -5.09
N GLU A 135 20.75 4.53 -6.27
CA GLU A 135 21.86 5.15 -7.01
C GLU A 135 21.35 5.82 -8.29
N ALA A 136 22.03 6.88 -8.74
CA ALA A 136 21.83 7.42 -10.07
C ALA A 136 22.58 6.56 -11.10
N PRO A 137 21.88 5.91 -12.05
CA PRO A 137 22.53 5.00 -13.01
C PRO A 137 23.37 5.75 -14.06
N ILE A 138 23.16 7.06 -14.22
CA ILE A 138 23.82 7.90 -15.21
C ILE A 138 24.46 9.10 -14.50
N PRO A 139 25.80 9.27 -14.56
CA PRO A 139 26.48 10.40 -13.90
C PRO A 139 25.99 11.78 -14.36
N ALA A 140 25.67 11.93 -15.65
CA ALA A 140 25.10 13.17 -16.20
C ALA A 140 23.69 13.49 -15.68
N LEU A 141 23.02 12.53 -15.05
CA LEU A 141 21.70 12.65 -14.43
C LEU A 141 21.77 12.29 -12.93
N ALA A 142 22.81 12.76 -12.23
CA ALA A 142 23.05 12.41 -10.82
C ALA A 142 21.87 12.70 -9.86
N TYR A 143 20.99 13.64 -10.22
CA TYR A 143 19.78 13.97 -9.43
C TYR A 143 18.65 12.94 -9.58
N TYR A 144 18.72 12.03 -10.54
CA TYR A 144 17.73 10.98 -10.76
C TYR A 144 18.20 9.67 -10.13
N THR A 145 17.95 9.52 -8.83
CA THR A 145 18.18 8.25 -8.12
C THR A 145 17.10 7.24 -8.48
N VAL A 146 17.52 6.00 -8.75
CA VAL A 146 16.62 4.90 -9.07
C VAL A 146 16.62 3.90 -7.90
N ASP A 147 15.45 3.32 -7.62
CA ASP A 147 15.28 2.42 -6.48
C ASP A 147 16.16 1.16 -6.58
N ILE A 148 16.27 0.59 -7.79
CA ILE A 148 17.10 -0.57 -8.10
C ILE A 148 17.77 -0.35 -9.47
N VAL A 149 19.08 -0.55 -9.53
CA VAL A 149 19.87 -0.47 -10.75
C VAL A 149 20.55 -1.81 -10.99
N ILE A 150 20.39 -2.36 -12.19
CA ILE A 150 21.08 -3.58 -12.63
C ILE A 150 22.03 -3.19 -13.75
N LYS A 151 23.34 -3.25 -13.50
CA LYS A 151 24.39 -3.03 -14.50
C LYS A 151 24.92 -4.38 -14.96
N HIS A 152 24.49 -4.82 -16.13
CA HIS A 152 24.95 -6.07 -16.72
C HIS A 152 26.39 -5.95 -17.22
N ARG A 153 27.15 -7.06 -17.24
CA ARG A 153 28.58 -7.06 -17.60
C ARG A 153 28.89 -6.56 -19.02
N ASP A 154 27.91 -6.60 -19.92
CA ASP A 154 28.03 -6.11 -21.30
C ASP A 154 27.83 -4.59 -21.44
N GLY A 155 27.53 -3.88 -20.34
CA GLY A 155 27.34 -2.44 -20.30
C GLY A 155 25.89 -1.98 -20.41
N ARG A 156 24.91 -2.88 -20.57
CA ARG A 156 23.48 -2.52 -20.48
C ARG A 156 23.03 -2.36 -19.04
N THR A 157 22.16 -1.37 -18.83
CA THR A 157 21.65 -1.02 -17.50
C THR A 157 20.12 -1.09 -17.47
N ALA A 158 19.54 -1.76 -16.48
CA ALA A 158 18.13 -1.64 -16.15
C ALA A 158 17.95 -0.70 -14.96
N ALA A 159 17.08 0.30 -15.11
CA ALA A 159 16.68 1.22 -14.04
C ALA A 159 15.26 0.87 -13.61
N ILE A 160 15.11 0.22 -12.46
CA ILE A 160 13.85 -0.37 -12.03
C ILE A 160 13.21 0.49 -10.93
N PHE A 161 11.96 0.88 -11.18
CA PHE A 161 11.08 1.60 -10.27
C PHE A 161 9.95 0.66 -9.81
N PRO A 162 9.93 0.24 -8.53
CA PRO A 162 8.79 -0.46 -7.94
C PRO A 162 7.57 0.47 -7.90
N GLY A 163 6.52 0.11 -8.64
CA GLY A 163 5.29 0.87 -8.84
C GLY A 163 4.31 0.79 -7.67
N ILE A 164 4.77 1.10 -6.46
CA ILE A 164 3.99 1.06 -5.21
C ILE A 164 2.97 2.22 -5.09
N GLY A 165 3.04 3.22 -5.96
CA GLY A 165 2.13 4.37 -5.93
C GLY A 165 2.35 5.36 -7.06
N GLU A 166 1.45 6.34 -7.15
CA GLU A 166 1.42 7.34 -8.23
C GLU A 166 2.74 8.08 -8.39
N GLN A 167 3.34 8.51 -7.27
CA GLN A 167 4.61 9.23 -7.29
C GLN A 167 5.73 8.43 -7.96
N LYS A 168 5.85 7.14 -7.63
CA LYS A 168 6.88 6.26 -8.21
C LYS A 168 6.68 6.03 -9.71
N ALA A 169 5.44 5.90 -10.15
CA ALA A 169 5.12 5.82 -11.57
C ALA A 169 5.49 7.11 -12.31
N LEU A 170 5.21 8.28 -11.72
CA LEU A 170 5.58 9.58 -12.30
C LEU A 170 7.11 9.79 -12.35
N GLU A 171 7.84 9.40 -11.31
CA GLU A 171 9.30 9.40 -11.29
C GLU A 171 9.88 8.55 -12.43
N ALA A 172 9.34 7.35 -12.63
CA ALA A 172 9.76 6.46 -13.72
C ALA A 172 9.50 7.05 -15.11
N ILE A 173 8.32 7.65 -15.32
CA ILE A 173 7.96 8.32 -16.58
C ILE A 173 8.88 9.51 -16.84
N LEU A 174 9.13 10.35 -15.83
CA LEU A 174 9.99 11.51 -15.96
C LEU A 174 11.42 11.09 -16.32
N PHE A 175 11.94 10.06 -15.64
CA PHE A 175 13.25 9.51 -15.96
C PHE A 175 13.31 8.97 -17.39
N ALA A 176 12.29 8.20 -17.82
CA ALA A 176 12.20 7.70 -19.19
C ALA A 176 12.16 8.82 -20.24
N LYS A 177 11.47 9.92 -19.94
CA LYS A 177 11.43 11.10 -20.83
C LYS A 177 12.77 11.83 -20.88
N GLU A 178 13.46 11.94 -19.75
CA GLU A 178 14.75 12.62 -19.69
C GLU A 178 15.83 11.86 -20.48
N ILE A 179 15.89 10.53 -20.37
CA ILE A 179 16.82 9.71 -21.17
C ILE A 179 16.50 9.80 -22.67
N GLU A 180 15.21 9.86 -23.04
CA GLU A 180 14.75 10.00 -24.43
C GLU A 180 15.18 11.35 -25.00
N LEU A 181 14.88 12.44 -24.28
CA LEU A 181 15.23 13.81 -24.69
C LEU A 181 16.74 14.00 -24.86
N LYS A 182 17.54 13.42 -23.95
CA LYS A 182 19.00 13.47 -24.00
C LYS A 182 19.64 12.40 -24.89
N LYS A 183 18.83 11.54 -25.53
CA LYS A 183 19.28 10.46 -26.42
C LYS A 183 20.29 9.53 -25.76
N ILE A 184 20.07 9.19 -24.50
CA ILE A 184 20.93 8.30 -23.73
C ILE A 184 20.58 6.85 -24.08
N SER A 185 21.56 6.12 -24.60
CA SER A 185 21.41 4.70 -24.96
C SER A 185 22.02 3.77 -23.90
N GLY A 186 21.66 2.48 -23.95
CA GLY A 186 22.24 1.46 -23.08
C GLY A 186 21.59 1.38 -21.70
N ILE A 187 20.53 2.14 -21.46
CA ILE A 187 19.72 2.07 -20.25
C ILE A 187 18.25 1.85 -20.60
N VAL A 188 17.58 0.96 -19.86
CA VAL A 188 16.16 0.67 -20.04
C VAL A 188 15.45 0.93 -18.70
N PRO A 189 14.55 1.92 -18.64
CA PRO A 189 13.76 2.16 -17.45
C PRO A 189 12.61 1.15 -17.38
N PHE A 190 12.34 0.66 -16.18
CA PHE A 190 11.28 -0.29 -15.88
C PHE A 190 10.36 0.24 -14.80
N LEU A 191 9.06 0.09 -15.00
CA LEU A 191 8.04 0.23 -13.96
C LEU A 191 7.43 -1.13 -13.69
N ILE A 192 7.75 -1.70 -12.52
CA ILE A 192 7.27 -3.02 -12.11
C ILE A 192 6.19 -2.82 -11.06
N ILE A 193 4.96 -3.21 -11.36
CA ILE A 193 3.77 -2.91 -10.57
C ILE A 193 3.25 -4.17 -9.89
N GLU A 194 2.84 -4.07 -8.64
CA GLU A 194 2.01 -5.07 -7.96
C GLU A 194 0.52 -4.68 -8.15
N GLU A 195 -0.26 -5.42 -8.94
CA GLU A 195 -1.62 -5.01 -9.33
C GLU A 195 -2.60 -4.99 -8.16
N ALA A 196 -2.51 -5.98 -7.26
CA ALA A 196 -3.36 -6.12 -6.09
C ALA A 196 -3.24 -4.95 -5.10
N GLY A 197 -2.14 -4.17 -5.16
CA GLY A 197 -1.86 -3.04 -4.27
C GLY A 197 -1.65 -1.68 -4.95
N SER A 198 -1.53 -1.62 -6.28
CA SER A 198 -1.14 -0.39 -6.98
C SER A 198 -2.21 0.70 -6.90
N LYS A 199 -1.90 1.83 -6.27
CA LYS A 199 -2.69 3.07 -6.31
C LYS A 199 -2.37 3.97 -7.51
N ILE A 200 -1.87 3.41 -8.61
CA ILE A 200 -1.53 4.16 -9.81
C ILE A 200 -2.81 4.43 -10.61
N SER A 201 -3.09 5.70 -10.89
CA SER A 201 -4.27 6.14 -11.62
C SER A 201 -4.30 5.58 -13.06
N LYS A 202 -5.49 5.39 -13.63
CA LYS A 202 -5.64 4.97 -15.04
C LYS A 202 -4.91 5.92 -15.98
N GLN A 203 -4.93 7.22 -15.68
CA GLN A 203 -4.26 8.24 -16.48
C GLN A 203 -2.74 8.06 -16.45
N THR A 204 -2.15 7.79 -15.29
CA THR A 204 -0.70 7.59 -15.16
C THR A 204 -0.25 6.26 -15.75
N LYS A 205 -1.04 5.18 -15.60
CA LYS A 205 -0.81 3.93 -16.35
C LYS A 205 -0.82 4.17 -17.86
N ALA A 206 -1.78 4.95 -18.37
CA ALA A 206 -1.83 5.30 -19.79
C ALA A 206 -0.61 6.13 -20.22
N LYS A 207 -0.12 7.06 -19.39
CA LYS A 207 1.12 7.81 -19.69
C LYS A 207 2.35 6.89 -19.72
N ALA A 208 2.45 5.96 -18.78
CA ALA A 208 3.53 4.97 -18.71
C ALA A 208 3.56 4.10 -19.97
N LEU A 209 2.40 3.58 -20.41
CA LEU A 209 2.27 2.79 -21.64
C LEU A 209 2.63 3.55 -22.92
N ASN A 210 2.54 4.88 -22.91
CA ASN A 210 2.87 5.75 -24.05
C ASN A 210 4.28 6.37 -23.93
N SER A 211 5.15 5.78 -23.11
CA SER A 211 6.54 6.22 -22.93
C SER A 211 7.51 5.08 -23.23
N GLU A 212 8.80 5.38 -23.40
CA GLU A 212 9.88 4.39 -23.56
C GLU A 212 10.18 3.58 -22.27
N LEU A 213 9.19 3.50 -21.37
CA LEU A 213 9.22 2.81 -20.10
C LEU A 213 8.73 1.36 -20.27
N ALA A 214 9.57 0.40 -19.93
CA ALA A 214 9.16 -1.01 -19.94
C ALA A 214 8.27 -1.30 -18.72
N MET A 215 7.05 -1.77 -18.95
CA MET A 215 6.11 -2.12 -17.88
C MET A 215 6.03 -3.62 -17.65
N ALA A 216 5.99 -4.02 -16.38
CA ALA A 216 5.75 -5.40 -15.96
C ALA A 216 4.83 -5.45 -14.73
N ALA A 217 4.03 -6.51 -14.63
CA ALA A 217 3.17 -6.77 -13.48
C ALA A 217 3.76 -7.95 -12.69
N TRP A 218 4.01 -7.75 -11.40
CA TRP A 218 4.60 -8.76 -10.51
C TRP A 218 3.64 -9.93 -10.25
N ASP A 219 2.35 -9.61 -10.08
CA ASP A 219 1.27 -10.56 -9.79
C ASP A 219 1.03 -11.56 -10.92
N GLY A 220 1.41 -11.19 -12.16
CA GLY A 220 1.30 -12.06 -13.34
C GLY A 220 2.34 -13.19 -13.37
N GLY A 221 3.30 -13.19 -12.44
CA GLY A 221 4.31 -14.22 -12.29
C GLY A 221 5.72 -13.62 -12.25
N GLU A 222 6.43 -13.86 -11.14
CA GLU A 222 7.83 -13.46 -10.94
C GLU A 222 8.71 -13.79 -12.15
N ARG A 223 8.58 -15.01 -12.70
CA ARG A 223 9.37 -15.45 -13.85
C ARG A 223 9.17 -14.57 -15.08
N ASP A 224 7.93 -14.15 -15.35
CA ASP A 224 7.57 -13.33 -16.50
C ASP A 224 8.21 -11.93 -16.42
N VAL A 225 8.29 -11.38 -15.21
CA VAL A 225 8.99 -10.11 -14.94
C VAL A 225 10.49 -10.26 -15.16
N LEU A 226 11.09 -11.32 -14.60
CA LEU A 226 12.52 -11.59 -14.72
C LEU A 226 12.93 -11.81 -16.19
N ASP A 227 12.16 -12.59 -16.95
CA ASP A 227 12.43 -12.85 -18.37
C ASP A 227 12.29 -11.57 -19.21
N LYS A 228 11.35 -10.68 -18.89
CA LYS A 228 11.25 -9.35 -19.53
C LYS A 228 12.46 -8.48 -19.26
N VAL A 229 12.96 -8.47 -18.03
CA VAL A 229 14.18 -7.73 -17.65
C VAL A 229 15.38 -8.32 -18.39
N ARG A 230 15.53 -9.64 -18.38
CA ARG A 230 16.60 -10.37 -19.08
C ARG A 230 16.61 -10.05 -20.57
N ARG A 231 15.49 -10.17 -21.26
CA ARG A 231 15.38 -9.89 -22.71
C ARG A 231 15.82 -8.47 -23.11
N ARG A 232 15.69 -7.49 -22.21
CA ARG A 232 16.12 -6.10 -22.46
C ARG A 232 17.58 -5.87 -22.08
N LEU A 233 18.10 -6.65 -21.12
CA LEU A 233 19.50 -6.65 -20.74
C LEU A 233 20.38 -7.46 -21.72
N GLU A 234 19.84 -8.48 -22.39
CA GLU A 234 20.59 -9.26 -23.38
C GLU A 234 20.80 -8.48 -24.70
N PRO A 235 21.99 -8.56 -25.32
CA PRO A 235 22.21 -7.99 -26.63
C PRO A 235 21.22 -8.60 -27.64
N LEU A 236 20.64 -7.77 -28.52
CA LEU A 236 19.94 -8.28 -29.69
C LEU A 236 20.96 -9.12 -30.47
N ALA A 237 20.70 -10.42 -30.61
CA ALA A 237 21.53 -11.27 -31.44
C ALA A 237 21.67 -10.61 -32.82
N ALA A 238 22.92 -10.38 -33.22
CA ALA A 238 23.29 -9.77 -34.49
C ALA A 238 22.96 -10.69 -35.67
#